data_AF-A0A2V8EN69-F1
#
_entry.id   AF-A0A2V8EN69-F1
#
_cell.length_a   1.000
_cell.length_b   1.000
_cell.length_c   1.000
_cell.angle_alpha   90.00
_cell.angle_beta   90.00
_cell.angle_gamma   90.00
#
_symmetry.space_group_name_H-M   'P 1'
#
loop_
_entity.id
_entity.type
_entity.pdbx_description
1 polymer ?
#
loop_
_entity_poly.entity_id
_entity_poly.type
_entity_poly.pdbx_seq_one_letter_code
_entity_poly.pdbx_strand_id
1 'polypeptide(L)'
;RIIFNGNNYSREWEIEAGRRGLQNLKNTVDALPQLVTKDVIAAFAKYKILNARELHARYEVMLETYNKTVNVEGQLMVLMANRYILPAAFNYQTSVAQSVTAVKSAGGRSVEGKKTLDALTKLTDELKRRTDKLAGALDHEGNGSAEKHAKHFRDTIVPAMAALRETGDALELMIPHEIWPLATYREMLFIK
;
A
#
# COMPACT_ATOMS: atom_id res chain seq x y z
N ARG A 1 -12.76 -32.53 -5.96
CA ARG A 1 -14.16 -32.31 -5.47
C ARG A 1 -14.25 -30.87 -4.95
N ILE A 2 -15.18 -30.07 -5.46
CA ILE A 2 -15.28 -28.61 -5.17
C ILE A 2 -15.98 -28.31 -3.84
N ILE A 3 -16.88 -29.18 -3.38
CA ILE A 3 -17.72 -28.92 -2.19
C ILE A 3 -16.87 -28.99 -0.90
N PHE A 4 -16.99 -27.94 -0.07
CA PHE A 4 -16.44 -27.86 1.28
C PHE A 4 -17.45 -27.17 2.20
N ASN A 5 -17.72 -27.77 3.36
CA ASN A 5 -18.74 -27.33 4.32
C ASN A 5 -18.13 -26.86 5.66
N GLY A 6 -16.85 -26.47 5.64
CA GLY A 6 -16.12 -25.99 6.83
C GLY A 6 -15.92 -24.48 6.82
N ASN A 7 -15.01 -24.00 7.67
CA ASN A 7 -14.64 -22.59 7.72
C ASN A 7 -13.76 -22.21 6.52
N ASN A 8 -14.31 -21.41 5.60
CA ASN A 8 -13.63 -20.99 4.37
C ASN A 8 -12.48 -19.99 4.59
N TYR A 9 -12.35 -19.40 5.79
CA TYR A 9 -11.28 -18.46 6.13
C TYR A 9 -10.13 -19.10 6.90
N SER A 10 -10.23 -20.40 7.21
CA SER A 10 -9.28 -21.08 8.06
C SER A 10 -8.01 -21.49 7.29
N ARG A 11 -6.86 -21.51 7.97
CA ARG A 11 -5.60 -21.95 7.36
C ARG A 11 -5.64 -23.43 6.98
N GLU A 12 -6.40 -24.21 7.72
CA GLU A 12 -6.67 -25.63 7.43
C GLU A 12 -7.35 -25.78 6.08
N TRP A 13 -8.29 -24.88 5.73
CA TRP A 13 -8.91 -24.89 4.42
C TRP A 13 -7.93 -24.54 3.30
N GLU A 14 -7.04 -23.55 3.49
CA GLU A 14 -6.03 -23.23 2.47
C GLU A 14 -5.16 -24.45 2.12
N ILE A 15 -4.73 -25.20 3.13
CA ILE A 15 -3.89 -26.41 2.97
C ILE A 15 -4.69 -27.51 2.27
N GLU A 16 -5.93 -27.75 2.73
CA GLU A 16 -6.80 -28.79 2.18
C GLU A 16 -7.23 -28.49 0.74
N ALA A 17 -7.55 -27.24 0.42
CA ALA A 17 -7.84 -26.79 -0.93
C ALA A 17 -6.65 -27.01 -1.86
N GLY A 18 -5.43 -26.70 -1.40
CA GLY A 18 -4.20 -26.98 -2.14
C GLY A 18 -4.00 -28.47 -2.42
N ARG A 19 -4.22 -29.35 -1.43
CA ARG A 19 -4.19 -30.81 -1.61
C ARG A 19 -5.20 -31.31 -2.64
N ARG A 20 -6.34 -30.63 -2.76
CA ARG A 20 -7.40 -30.94 -3.73
C ARG A 20 -7.12 -30.38 -5.13
N GLY A 21 -6.01 -29.67 -5.33
CA GLY A 21 -5.68 -28.99 -6.59
C GLY A 21 -6.55 -27.76 -6.86
N LEU A 22 -7.22 -27.21 -5.84
CA LEU A 22 -7.98 -25.98 -5.98
C LEU A 22 -7.01 -24.80 -5.98
N GLN A 23 -7.12 -23.92 -6.97
CA GLN A 23 -6.27 -22.74 -7.10
C GLN A 23 -6.58 -21.74 -5.97
N ASN A 24 -5.52 -21.17 -5.38
CA ASN A 24 -5.60 -20.08 -4.40
C ASN A 24 -4.68 -18.93 -4.86
N LEU A 25 -5.15 -18.14 -5.82
CA LEU A 25 -4.40 -17.03 -6.40
C LEU A 25 -4.67 -15.76 -5.58
N LYS A 26 -3.72 -15.42 -4.71
CA LYS A 26 -3.92 -14.39 -3.66
C LYS A 26 -3.80 -12.94 -4.16
N ASN A 27 -3.44 -12.73 -5.42
CA ASN A 27 -3.31 -11.40 -6.01
C ASN A 27 -3.81 -11.38 -7.46
N THR A 28 -4.22 -10.19 -7.89
CA THR A 28 -4.77 -9.94 -9.23
C THR A 28 -3.82 -10.35 -10.34
N VAL A 29 -2.51 -10.09 -10.19
CA VAL A 29 -1.51 -10.35 -11.23
C VAL A 29 -1.35 -11.85 -11.49
N ASP A 30 -1.46 -12.70 -10.46
CA ASP A 30 -1.45 -14.15 -10.60
C ASP A 30 -2.80 -14.70 -11.09
N ALA A 31 -3.90 -14.01 -10.78
CA ALA A 31 -5.25 -14.42 -11.17
C ALA A 31 -5.58 -14.13 -12.63
N LEU A 32 -5.19 -12.96 -13.15
CA LEU A 32 -5.54 -12.50 -14.50
C LEU A 32 -5.12 -13.47 -15.63
N PRO A 33 -3.94 -14.12 -15.60
CA PRO A 33 -3.55 -15.09 -16.63
C PRO A 33 -4.52 -16.27 -16.78
N GLN A 34 -5.33 -16.59 -15.76
CA GLN A 34 -6.33 -17.66 -15.86
C GLN A 34 -7.40 -17.38 -16.93
N LEU A 35 -7.67 -16.10 -17.23
CA LEU A 35 -8.66 -15.67 -18.22
C LEU A 35 -8.32 -16.12 -19.66
N VAL A 36 -7.03 -16.32 -19.93
CA VAL A 36 -6.50 -16.67 -21.26
C VAL A 36 -5.94 -18.10 -21.30
N THR A 37 -6.31 -18.94 -20.33
CA THR A 37 -5.98 -20.36 -20.36
C THR A 37 -6.77 -21.07 -21.46
N LYS A 38 -6.20 -22.15 -22.01
CA LYS A 38 -6.81 -22.91 -23.12
C LYS A 38 -8.22 -23.38 -22.81
N ASP A 39 -8.45 -23.86 -21.59
CA ASP A 39 -9.75 -24.38 -21.17
C ASP A 39 -10.80 -23.27 -21.07
N VAL A 40 -10.42 -22.09 -20.55
CA VAL A 40 -11.31 -20.91 -20.48
C VAL A 40 -11.62 -20.40 -21.88
N ILE A 41 -10.62 -20.25 -22.75
CA ILE A 41 -10.82 -19.83 -24.14
C ILE A 41 -11.75 -20.81 -24.87
N ALA A 42 -11.51 -22.12 -24.73
CA ALA A 42 -12.34 -23.15 -25.34
C ALA A 42 -13.79 -23.11 -24.84
N ALA A 43 -14.00 -22.91 -23.53
CA ALA A 43 -15.33 -22.78 -22.95
C ALA A 43 -16.08 -21.56 -23.50
N PHE A 44 -15.46 -20.38 -23.49
CA PHE A 44 -16.09 -19.15 -23.98
C PHE A 44 -16.39 -19.20 -25.49
N ALA A 45 -15.47 -19.78 -26.27
CA ALA A 45 -15.65 -19.96 -27.71
C ALA A 45 -16.79 -20.94 -28.01
N LYS A 46 -16.88 -22.07 -27.29
CA LYS A 46 -17.94 -23.08 -27.45
C LYS A 46 -19.33 -22.48 -27.29
N TYR A 47 -19.51 -21.60 -26.31
CA TYR A 47 -20.79 -20.95 -26.03
C TYR A 47 -20.98 -19.63 -26.78
N LYS A 48 -20.06 -19.28 -27.71
CA LYS A 48 -20.11 -18.05 -28.51
C LYS A 48 -20.24 -16.76 -27.67
N ILE A 49 -19.64 -16.75 -26.48
CA ILE A 49 -19.67 -15.60 -25.57
C ILE A 49 -18.56 -14.61 -25.97
N LEU A 50 -17.33 -15.10 -26.08
CA LEU A 50 -16.16 -14.36 -26.55
C LEU A 50 -15.25 -15.29 -27.34
N ASN A 51 -14.51 -14.73 -28.30
CA ASN A 51 -13.44 -15.42 -28.99
C ASN A 51 -12.08 -15.21 -28.29
N ALA A 52 -11.06 -15.96 -28.73
CA ALA A 52 -9.72 -15.89 -28.14
C ALA A 52 -9.12 -14.48 -28.16
N ARG A 53 -9.27 -13.75 -29.28
CA ARG A 53 -8.75 -12.38 -29.43
C ARG A 53 -9.43 -11.43 -28.44
N GLU A 54 -10.73 -11.56 -28.22
CA GLU A 54 -11.48 -10.75 -27.25
C GLU A 54 -11.06 -11.03 -25.81
N LEU A 55 -10.84 -12.30 -25.45
CA LEU A 55 -10.34 -12.66 -24.12
C LEU A 55 -8.93 -12.12 -23.86
N HIS A 56 -8.03 -12.23 -24.83
CA HIS A 56 -6.70 -11.63 -24.73
C HIS A 56 -6.78 -10.11 -24.63
N ALA A 57 -7.63 -9.45 -25.42
CA ALA A 57 -7.82 -8.00 -25.31
C ALA A 57 -8.34 -7.59 -23.91
N ARG A 58 -9.27 -8.35 -23.33
CA ARG A 58 -9.76 -8.10 -21.96
C ARG A 58 -8.67 -8.30 -20.92
N TYR A 59 -7.87 -9.36 -21.05
CA TYR A 59 -6.73 -9.62 -20.17
C TYR A 59 -5.75 -8.45 -20.15
N GLU A 60 -5.35 -7.94 -21.32
CA GLU A 60 -4.46 -6.78 -21.43
C GLU A 60 -5.09 -5.52 -20.81
N VAL A 61 -6.36 -5.23 -21.10
CA VAL A 61 -7.07 -4.08 -20.49
C VAL A 61 -7.13 -4.19 -18.97
N MET A 62 -7.35 -5.38 -18.42
CA MET A 62 -7.37 -5.59 -16.97
C MET A 62 -5.99 -5.39 -16.34
N LEU A 63 -4.92 -5.84 -16.99
CA LEU A 63 -3.55 -5.58 -16.55
C LEU A 63 -3.23 -4.08 -16.58
N GLU A 64 -3.57 -3.39 -17.66
CA GLU A 64 -3.40 -1.94 -17.75
C GLU A 64 -4.17 -1.19 -16.67
N THR A 65 -5.41 -1.61 -16.40
CA THR A 65 -6.23 -1.01 -15.35
C THR A 65 -5.57 -1.20 -14.00
N TYR A 66 -5.12 -2.41 -13.68
CA TYR A 66 -4.37 -2.69 -12.45
C TYR A 66 -3.14 -1.78 -12.33
N ASN A 67 -2.31 -1.70 -13.37
CA ASN A 67 -1.11 -0.87 -13.40
C ASN A 67 -1.42 0.60 -13.16
N LYS A 68 -2.43 1.15 -13.86
CA LYS A 68 -2.83 2.55 -13.75
C LYS A 68 -3.39 2.87 -12.37
N THR A 69 -4.22 2.00 -11.82
CA THR A 69 -4.79 2.17 -10.47
C THR A 69 -3.69 2.22 -9.42
N VAL A 70 -2.80 1.21 -9.37
CA VAL A 70 -1.72 1.17 -8.38
C VAL A 70 -0.75 2.35 -8.58
N ASN A 71 -0.49 2.76 -9.83
CA ASN A 71 0.34 3.93 -10.10
C ASN A 71 -0.27 5.23 -9.52
N VAL A 72 -1.56 5.48 -9.77
CA VAL A 72 -2.25 6.66 -9.23
C VAL A 72 -2.26 6.64 -7.71
N GLU A 73 -2.54 5.49 -7.10
CA GLU A 73 -2.49 5.34 -5.64
C GLU A 73 -1.09 5.62 -5.07
N GLY A 74 -0.05 5.07 -5.69
CA GLY A 74 1.34 5.30 -5.29
C GLY A 74 1.75 6.77 -5.42
N GLN A 75 1.42 7.41 -6.54
CA GLN A 75 1.68 8.85 -6.75
C GLN A 75 0.93 9.71 -5.73
N LEU A 76 -0.32 9.37 -5.44
CA LEU A 76 -1.10 10.07 -4.42
C LEU A 76 -0.47 9.90 -3.03
N MET A 77 -0.01 8.70 -2.66
CA MET A 77 0.69 8.49 -1.38
C MET A 77 1.97 9.33 -1.27
N VAL A 78 2.77 9.42 -2.33
CA VAL A 78 3.96 10.29 -2.37
C VAL A 78 3.58 11.76 -2.19
N LEU A 79 2.53 12.20 -2.89
CA LEU A 79 2.00 13.56 -2.76
C LEU A 79 1.53 13.83 -1.33
N MET A 80 0.77 12.91 -0.75
CA MET A 80 0.21 13.02 0.60
C MET A 80 1.32 13.10 1.66
N ALA A 81 2.32 12.23 1.56
CA ALA A 81 3.46 12.23 2.47
C ALA A 81 4.23 13.55 2.40
N ASN A 82 4.55 14.05 1.20
CA ASN A 82 5.33 15.27 1.01
C ASN A 82 4.56 16.55 1.36
N ARG A 83 3.27 16.64 1.04
CA ARG A 83 2.51 17.89 1.16
C ARG A 83 1.74 18.04 2.45
N TYR A 84 1.46 16.95 3.16
CA TYR A 84 0.63 16.98 4.36
C TYR A 84 1.38 16.40 5.55
N ILE A 85 1.77 15.12 5.50
CA ILE A 85 2.31 14.42 6.67
C ILE A 85 3.68 14.99 7.10
N LEU A 86 4.63 15.11 6.17
CA LEU A 86 5.98 15.63 6.47
C LEU A 86 5.94 17.06 7.05
N PRO A 87 5.21 18.03 6.45
CA PRO A 87 5.07 19.36 7.05
C PRO A 87 4.50 19.35 8.48
N ALA A 88 3.45 18.55 8.73
CA ALA A 88 2.88 18.41 10.07
C ALA A 88 3.90 17.83 11.07
N ALA A 89 4.66 16.82 10.64
CA ALA A 89 5.70 16.19 11.45
C ALA A 89 6.83 17.17 11.78
N PHE A 90 7.32 17.96 10.80
CA PHE A 90 8.33 18.99 11.04
C PHE A 90 7.85 20.11 11.96
N ASN A 91 6.58 20.52 11.84
CA ASN A 91 5.99 21.52 12.71
C ASN A 91 5.95 21.04 14.17
N TYR A 92 5.43 19.83 14.39
CA TYR A 92 5.39 19.26 15.73
C TYR A 92 6.79 18.99 16.30
N GLN A 93 7.72 18.51 15.46
CA GLN A 93 9.12 18.30 15.84
C GLN A 93 9.78 19.59 16.30
N THR A 94 9.51 20.71 15.62
CA THR A 94 10.00 22.04 16.03
C THR A 94 9.45 22.43 17.40
N SER A 95 8.15 22.23 17.63
CA SER A 95 7.50 22.55 18.91
C SER A 95 8.09 21.75 20.08
N VAL A 96 8.32 20.43 19.89
CA VAL A 96 8.95 19.59 20.90
C VAL A 96 10.40 20.02 21.15
N ALA A 97 11.17 20.32 20.10
CA ALA A 97 12.55 20.79 20.22
C ALA A 97 12.67 22.11 20.99
N GLN A 98 11.75 23.06 20.74
CA GLN A 98 11.67 24.33 21.46
C GLN A 98 11.38 24.10 22.94
N SER A 99 10.42 23.23 23.28
CA SER A 99 10.11 22.87 24.67
C SER A 99 11.31 22.27 25.40
N VAL A 100 12.01 21.30 24.79
CA VAL A 100 13.22 20.70 25.35
C VAL A 100 14.32 21.75 25.58
N THR A 101 14.48 22.67 24.63
CA THR A 101 15.47 23.74 24.71
C THR A 101 15.13 24.72 25.83
N ALA A 102 13.87 25.14 25.97
CA ALA A 102 13.43 26.05 27.02
C ALA A 102 13.65 25.47 28.42
N VAL A 103 13.32 24.19 28.64
CA VAL A 103 13.58 23.50 29.91
C VAL A 103 15.07 23.45 30.23
N LYS A 104 15.90 23.16 29.22
CA LYS A 104 17.37 23.12 29.38
C LYS A 104 17.94 24.50 29.73
N SER A 105 17.48 25.55 29.07
CA SER A 105 17.91 26.93 29.32
C SER A 105 17.51 27.43 30.71
N ALA A 106 16.39 26.94 31.25
CA ALA A 106 15.97 27.21 32.64
C ALA A 106 16.75 26.38 33.70
N GLY A 107 17.74 25.59 33.29
CA GLY A 107 18.54 24.75 34.18
C GLY A 107 17.94 23.38 34.49
N GLY A 108 16.80 23.03 33.87
CA GLY A 108 16.14 21.73 34.01
C GLY A 108 16.66 20.68 33.02
N ARG A 109 16.21 19.42 33.20
CA ARG A 109 16.52 18.31 32.28
C ARG A 109 15.24 17.68 31.75
N SER A 110 14.98 17.81 30.44
CA SER A 110 13.84 17.19 29.77
C SER A 110 14.21 15.80 29.22
N VAL A 111 14.12 14.76 30.06
CA VAL A 111 14.46 13.38 29.65
C VAL A 111 13.43 12.83 28.66
N GLU A 112 12.15 12.88 29.01
CA GLU A 112 11.08 12.33 28.16
C GLU A 112 10.86 13.19 26.90
N GLY A 113 10.93 14.52 27.00
CA GLY A 113 10.83 15.39 25.83
C GLY A 113 11.94 15.11 24.80
N LYS A 114 13.17 14.80 25.27
CA LYS A 114 14.25 14.37 24.37
C LYS A 114 13.95 13.03 23.70
N LYS A 115 13.45 12.03 24.45
CA LYS A 115 13.07 10.73 23.87
C LYS A 115 12.00 10.87 22.80
N THR A 116 10.97 11.70 23.06
CA THR A 116 9.92 12.01 22.09
C THR A 116 10.50 12.67 20.84
N LEU A 117 11.40 13.65 21.01
CA LEU A 117 12.07 14.33 19.90
C LEU A 117 12.91 13.34 19.05
N ASP A 118 13.68 12.46 19.70
CA ASP A 118 14.51 11.47 19.02
C ASP A 118 13.65 10.48 18.22
N ALA A 119 12.54 9.99 18.81
CA ALA A 119 11.59 9.11 18.14
C ALA A 119 10.89 9.78 16.95
N LEU A 120 10.43 11.01 17.13
CA LEU A 120 9.77 11.78 16.08
C LEU A 120 10.74 12.07 14.92
N THR A 121 11.97 12.49 15.22
CA THR A 121 13.01 12.72 14.20
C THR A 121 13.28 11.45 13.40
N LYS A 122 13.45 10.31 14.08
CA LYS A 122 13.66 9.02 13.42
C LYS A 122 12.53 8.65 12.46
N LEU A 123 11.27 8.80 12.89
CA LEU A 123 10.11 8.49 12.08
C LEU A 123 9.93 9.47 10.92
N THR A 124 10.14 10.77 11.12
CA THR A 124 10.08 11.78 10.05
C THR A 124 11.13 11.51 8.97
N ASP A 125 12.37 11.21 9.38
CA ASP A 125 13.43 10.88 8.45
C ASP A 125 13.15 9.58 7.69
N GLU A 126 12.59 8.57 8.39
CA GLU A 126 12.19 7.30 7.77
C GLU A 126 11.05 7.51 6.76
N LEU A 127 10.06 8.33 7.11
CA LEU A 127 8.96 8.67 6.22
C LEU A 127 9.49 9.29 4.93
N LYS A 128 10.40 10.29 5.04
CA LYS A 128 11.01 10.92 3.87
C LYS A 128 11.77 9.91 3.00
N ARG A 129 12.61 9.05 3.61
CA ARG A 129 13.34 8.00 2.88
C ARG A 129 12.39 7.05 2.15
N ARG A 130 11.32 6.60 2.81
CA ARG A 130 10.32 5.70 2.20
C ARG A 130 9.54 6.39 1.08
N THR A 131 9.21 7.67 1.25
CA THR A 131 8.58 8.50 0.21
C THR A 131 9.46 8.61 -1.02
N ASP A 132 10.74 8.92 -0.86
CA ASP A 132 11.69 9.03 -1.99
C ASP A 132 11.92 7.70 -2.68
N LYS A 133 12.01 6.62 -1.89
CA LYS A 133 12.13 5.26 -2.43
C LYS A 133 10.90 4.88 -3.26
N LEU A 134 9.69 5.19 -2.78
CA LEU A 134 8.46 4.95 -3.52
C LEU A 134 8.40 5.80 -4.80
N ALA A 135 8.73 7.09 -4.71
CA ALA A 135 8.78 7.98 -5.87
C ALA A 135 9.76 7.45 -6.94
N GLY A 136 10.98 7.10 -6.56
CA GLY A 136 11.96 6.55 -7.51
C GLY A 136 11.55 5.18 -8.08
N ALA A 137 10.81 4.36 -7.32
CA ALA A 137 10.29 3.08 -7.83
C ALA A 137 9.13 3.27 -8.82
N LEU A 138 8.33 4.34 -8.68
CA LEU A 138 7.24 4.71 -9.58
C LEU A 138 7.76 5.30 -10.91
N ASP A 139 8.97 5.85 -10.94
CA ASP A 139 9.65 6.34 -12.14
C ASP A 139 10.28 5.20 -12.98
N HIS A 140 9.84 3.96 -12.81
CA HIS A 140 10.42 2.84 -13.55
C HIS A 140 10.16 2.95 -15.05
N GLU A 141 11.12 2.47 -15.86
CA GLU A 141 11.01 2.55 -17.31
C GLU A 141 9.74 1.86 -17.83
N GLY A 142 9.03 2.55 -18.72
CA GLY A 142 7.84 2.07 -19.45
C GLY A 142 8.11 0.92 -20.44
N ASN A 143 9.30 0.33 -20.42
CA ASN A 143 9.75 -0.65 -21.39
C ASN A 143 9.32 -2.07 -20.97
N GLY A 144 8.18 -2.54 -21.48
CA GLY A 144 7.70 -3.90 -21.17
C GLY A 144 6.28 -4.18 -21.61
N SER A 145 5.83 -5.42 -21.38
CA SER A 145 4.40 -5.78 -21.51
C SER A 145 3.62 -5.35 -20.27
N ALA A 146 2.30 -5.16 -20.40
CA ALA A 146 1.43 -4.82 -19.28
C ALA A 146 1.58 -5.80 -18.09
N GLU A 147 1.83 -7.09 -18.37
CA GLU A 147 2.10 -8.11 -17.37
C GLU A 147 3.40 -7.87 -16.59
N LYS A 148 4.48 -7.44 -17.26
CA LYS A 148 5.75 -7.11 -16.59
C LYS A 148 5.57 -5.92 -15.66
N HIS A 149 4.85 -4.89 -16.11
CA HIS A 149 4.50 -3.75 -15.26
C HIS A 149 3.67 -4.20 -14.06
N ALA A 150 2.68 -5.07 -14.26
CA ALA A 150 1.84 -5.58 -13.16
C ALA A 150 2.64 -6.32 -12.10
N LYS A 151 3.61 -7.15 -12.51
CA LYS A 151 4.54 -7.80 -11.58
C LYS A 151 5.38 -6.80 -10.81
N HIS A 152 5.94 -5.77 -11.46
CA HIS A 152 6.67 -4.70 -10.76
C HIS A 152 5.80 -3.94 -9.75
N PHE A 153 4.56 -3.60 -10.13
CA PHE A 153 3.62 -2.94 -9.22
C PHE A 153 3.32 -3.82 -8.00
N ARG A 154 3.05 -5.12 -8.21
CA ARG A 154 2.80 -6.08 -7.12
C ARG A 154 4.02 -6.29 -6.22
N ASP A 155 5.20 -6.48 -6.81
CA ASP A 155 6.39 -6.96 -6.10
C ASP A 155 7.22 -5.83 -5.50
N THR A 156 7.14 -4.62 -6.06
CA THR A 156 7.95 -3.46 -5.65
C THR A 156 7.08 -2.34 -5.08
N ILE A 157 6.06 -1.90 -5.82
CA ILE A 157 5.30 -0.68 -5.49
C ILE A 157 4.36 -0.92 -4.32
N VAL A 158 3.54 -1.98 -4.34
CA VAL A 158 2.60 -2.30 -3.27
C VAL A 158 3.31 -2.51 -1.92
N PRO A 159 4.44 -3.24 -1.83
CA PRO A 159 5.21 -3.33 -0.59
C PRO A 159 5.81 -1.99 -0.15
N ALA A 160 6.30 -1.16 -1.08
CA ALA A 160 6.81 0.16 -0.75
C ALA A 160 5.71 1.11 -0.23
N MET A 161 4.50 1.04 -0.79
CA MET A 161 3.32 1.73 -0.30
C MET A 161 2.96 1.27 1.13
N ALA A 162 2.92 -0.04 1.38
CA ALA A 162 2.64 -0.59 2.71
C ALA A 162 3.67 -0.13 3.75
N ALA A 163 4.95 -0.13 3.39
CA ALA A 163 6.02 0.38 4.26
C ALA A 163 5.85 1.89 4.52
N LEU A 164 5.58 2.71 3.49
CA LEU A 164 5.36 4.14 3.68
C LEU A 164 4.18 4.40 4.64
N ARG A 165 3.08 3.65 4.44
CA ARG A 165 1.90 3.72 5.30
C ARG A 165 2.21 3.39 6.76
N GLU A 166 2.94 2.31 7.03
CA GLU A 166 3.32 1.93 8.41
C GLU A 166 4.02 3.08 9.16
N THR A 167 4.88 3.84 8.48
CA THR A 167 5.56 4.99 9.10
C THR A 167 4.62 6.18 9.28
N GLY A 168 3.71 6.41 8.33
CA GLY A 168 2.65 7.42 8.46
C GLY A 168 1.72 7.15 9.63
N ASP A 169 1.25 5.90 9.77
CA ASP A 169 0.38 5.45 10.86
C ASP A 169 1.10 5.60 12.22
N ALA A 170 2.41 5.34 12.29
CA ALA A 170 3.19 5.56 13.51
C ALA A 170 3.32 7.06 13.87
N LEU A 171 3.43 7.95 12.89
CA LEU A 171 3.46 9.40 13.10
C LEU A 171 2.11 9.95 13.53
N GLU A 172 1.00 9.41 13.03
CA GLU A 172 -0.37 9.76 13.44
C GLU A 172 -0.54 9.61 14.96
N LEU A 173 0.03 8.56 15.55
CA LEU A 173 -0.06 8.30 17.00
C LEU A 173 0.79 9.25 17.85
N MET A 174 1.77 9.94 17.25
CA MET A 174 2.68 10.84 17.97
C MET A 174 2.31 12.31 17.81
N ILE A 175 1.74 12.68 16.67
CA ILE A 175 1.42 14.08 16.34
C ILE A 175 0.05 14.42 16.95
N PRO A 176 -0.08 15.57 17.66
CA PRO A 176 -1.35 16.02 18.20
C PRO A 176 -2.42 16.14 17.11
N HIS A 177 -3.66 15.82 17.47
CA HIS A 177 -4.80 15.82 16.56
C HIS A 177 -5.01 17.17 15.87
N GLU A 178 -4.74 18.28 16.57
CA GLU A 178 -4.92 19.63 16.06
C GLU A 178 -3.90 19.99 14.96
N ILE A 179 -2.78 19.26 14.89
CA ILE A 179 -1.71 19.46 13.90
C ILE A 179 -1.81 18.41 12.79
N TRP A 180 -2.40 17.25 13.07
CA TRP A 180 -2.52 16.16 12.12
C TRP A 180 -3.42 16.56 10.93
N PRO A 181 -2.93 16.45 9.67
CA PRO A 181 -3.59 17.08 8.54
C PRO A 181 -4.67 16.22 7.87
N LEU A 182 -4.82 14.95 8.30
CA LEU A 182 -5.75 13.99 7.69
C LEU A 182 -6.83 13.61 8.69
N ALA A 183 -8.04 13.32 8.20
CA ALA A 183 -9.08 12.76 9.02
C ALA A 183 -8.65 11.36 9.51
N THR A 184 -8.64 11.18 10.83
CA THR A 184 -8.37 9.89 11.46
C THR A 184 -9.51 8.90 11.16
N TYR A 185 -9.24 7.61 11.29
CA TYR A 185 -10.28 6.59 11.14
C TYR A 185 -11.46 6.80 12.10
N ARG A 186 -11.21 7.34 13.29
CA ARG A 186 -12.27 7.64 14.25
C ARG A 186 -13.22 8.71 13.72
N GLU A 187 -12.68 9.74 13.09
CA GLU A 187 -13.47 10.83 12.52
C GLU A 187 -14.27 10.34 11.32
N MET A 188 -13.62 9.63 10.39
CA MET A 188 -14.26 9.11 9.19
C MET A 188 -15.39 8.10 9.49
N LEU A 189 -15.28 7.31 10.56
CA LEU A 189 -16.22 6.23 10.85
C LEU A 189 -17.33 6.62 11.83
N PHE A 190 -17.10 7.58 12.73
CA PHE A 190 -18.01 7.83 13.86
C PHE A 190 -18.46 9.27 14.04
N ILE A 191 -17.81 10.25 13.42
CA ILE A 191 -18.26 11.65 13.50
C ILE A 191 -19.25 11.90 12.37
N LYS A 192 -20.49 12.24 12.75
CA LYS A 192 -21.58 12.65 11.85
C LYS A 192 -21.61 14.16 11.71
#